data_AF-A0A8H5JS94-F1
#
_entry.id   AF-A0A8H5JS94-F1
#
_cell.length_a   1.000
_cell.length_b   1.000
_cell.length_c   1.000
_cell.angle_alpha   90.00
_cell.angle_beta   90.00
_cell.angle_gamma   90.00
#
_symmetry.space_group_name_H-M   'P 1'
#
loop_
_entity.id
_entity.type
_entity.pdbx_description
1 polymer ?
#
loop_
_entity_poly.entity_id
_entity_poly.type
_entity_poly.pdbx_seq_one_letter_code
_entity_poly.pdbx_strand_id
1 'polypeptide(L)'
;MRLARRTSRRPTERLRRETIPISCLDDGIIGWDDQDDKAMPRNFPKSKKWLIVTLLSAITMVTPFASSISSPAMPAINKEFGNTNDMVATLSVTIYLLGYAIGPLFLAPLCETYGRKMILGVANAFFSIFQIGCALAPSITVLIVFRFFAGMGGSGCLV
;
A
#
# COMPACT_ATOMS: atom_id res chain seq x y z
N MET A 1 13.16 -56.27 18.26
CA MET A 1 12.00 -55.56 17.67
C MET A 1 11.14 -54.97 18.79
N ARG A 2 11.21 -53.65 19.03
CA ARG A 2 10.10 -52.76 19.45
C ARG A 2 10.67 -51.39 19.83
N LEU A 3 10.41 -50.44 18.91
CA LEU A 3 10.65 -49.01 19.05
C LEU A 3 9.72 -48.44 20.14
N ALA A 4 10.26 -47.65 21.06
CA ALA A 4 9.48 -46.75 21.89
C ALA A 4 10.09 -45.34 21.83
N ARG A 5 9.99 -44.69 20.67
CA ARG A 5 10.16 -43.25 20.56
C ARG A 5 8.96 -42.59 21.23
N ARG A 6 9.11 -42.28 22.52
CA ARG A 6 8.17 -41.44 23.27
C ARG A 6 8.38 -40.00 22.82
N THR A 7 7.72 -39.60 21.75
CA THR A 7 7.62 -38.18 21.34
C THR A 7 6.76 -37.45 22.37
N SER A 8 7.42 -36.87 23.36
CA SER A 8 6.83 -35.93 24.30
C SER A 8 6.32 -34.71 23.51
N ARG A 9 5.01 -34.67 23.25
CA ARG A 9 4.34 -33.48 22.75
C ARG A 9 4.31 -32.47 23.90
N ARG A 10 5.12 -31.40 23.81
CA ARG A 10 5.03 -30.26 24.71
C ARG A 10 3.59 -29.71 24.68
N PRO A 11 2.94 -29.49 25.84
CA PRO A 11 1.65 -28.82 25.89
C PRO A 11 1.82 -27.45 25.23
N THR A 12 0.88 -27.09 24.35
CA THR A 12 0.84 -25.77 23.72
C THR A 12 0.68 -24.72 24.81
N GLU A 13 1.79 -24.14 25.26
CA GLU A 13 1.81 -23.01 26.17
C GLU A 13 1.00 -21.90 25.49
N ARG A 14 -0.22 -21.66 26.00
CA ARG A 14 -1.05 -20.56 25.52
C ARG A 14 -0.25 -19.30 25.79
N LEU A 15 0.29 -18.69 24.74
CA LEU A 15 0.96 -17.39 24.79
C LEU A 15 0.09 -16.44 25.62
N ARG A 16 0.52 -16.18 26.86
CA ARG A 16 -0.16 -15.26 27.76
C ARG A 16 -0.14 -13.90 27.06
N ARG A 17 -1.30 -13.27 26.88
CA ARG A 17 -1.35 -11.94 26.27
C ARG A 17 -0.53 -11.00 27.14
N GLU A 18 0.61 -10.55 26.62
CA GLU A 18 1.46 -9.58 27.30
C GLU A 18 0.66 -8.28 27.50
N THR A 19 0.53 -7.87 28.77
CA THR A 19 -0.15 -6.64 29.18
C THR A 19 0.74 -5.45 28.89
N ILE A 20 0.24 -4.53 28.10
CA ILE A 20 0.94 -3.34 27.59
C ILE A 20 0.77 -2.23 28.63
N PRO A 21 1.78 -1.41 28.95
CA PRO A 21 1.61 -0.31 29.90
C PRO A 21 0.45 0.62 29.45
N ILE A 22 -0.43 0.91 30.40
CA ILE A 22 -1.59 1.81 30.25
C ILE A 22 -1.05 3.24 30.26
N SER A 23 -1.71 4.17 29.57
CA SER A 23 -1.32 5.58 29.58
C SER A 23 -1.35 6.13 31.01
N CYS A 24 -0.19 6.57 31.50
CA CYS A 24 -0.01 7.25 32.77
C CYS A 24 0.82 8.50 32.50
N LEU A 25 0.15 9.64 32.27
CA LEU A 25 0.80 10.90 31.88
C LEU A 25 1.71 11.44 32.99
N ASP A 26 1.39 11.14 34.25
CA ASP A 26 2.19 11.51 35.43
C ASP A 26 3.58 10.83 35.42
N ASP A 27 3.67 9.62 34.87
CA ASP A 27 4.91 8.86 34.70
C ASP A 27 5.56 9.08 33.31
N GLY A 28 5.00 9.97 32.48
CA GLY A 28 5.44 10.19 31.10
C GLY A 28 5.16 9.00 30.15
N ILE A 29 4.30 8.07 30.54
CA ILE A 29 3.98 6.87 29.77
C ILE A 29 2.80 7.18 28.84
N ILE A 30 3.09 7.26 27.54
CA ILE A 30 2.09 7.42 26.49
C ILE A 30 1.66 6.03 26.03
N GLY A 31 0.46 5.61 26.44
CA GLY A 31 -0.08 4.27 26.22
C GLY A 31 -1.55 4.30 25.77
N TRP A 32 -2.23 3.18 25.93
CA TRP A 32 -3.68 3.08 25.69
C TRP A 32 -4.45 3.35 26.99
N ASP A 33 -5.66 3.88 26.89
CA ASP A 33 -6.49 4.23 28.07
C ASP A 33 -6.86 2.98 28.89
N ASP A 34 -7.05 1.84 28.23
CA ASP A 34 -7.43 0.55 28.83
C ASP A 34 -6.91 -0.63 28.02
N GLN A 35 -6.77 -1.81 28.65
CA GLN A 35 -6.40 -3.04 27.92
C GLN A 35 -7.44 -3.51 26.90
N ASP A 36 -8.69 -3.09 27.10
CA ASP A 36 -9.82 -3.42 26.23
C ASP A 36 -10.23 -2.28 25.30
N ASP A 37 -9.41 -1.23 25.20
CA ASP A 37 -9.70 -0.07 24.35
C ASP A 37 -10.05 -0.49 22.91
N LYS A 38 -11.17 0.04 22.41
CA LYS A 38 -11.66 -0.22 21.05
C LYS A 38 -10.78 0.43 19.98
N ALA A 39 -9.94 1.40 20.33
CA ALA A 39 -8.94 2.00 19.45
C ALA A 39 -7.70 1.10 19.30
N MET A 40 -7.42 0.23 20.28
CA MET A 40 -6.30 -0.71 20.24
C MET A 40 -6.47 -1.72 19.10
N PRO A 41 -5.56 -1.77 18.10
CA PRO A 41 -5.63 -2.72 16.99
C PRO A 41 -5.64 -4.18 17.44
N ARG A 42 -5.09 -4.46 18.63
CA ARG A 42 -5.05 -5.79 19.23
C ARG A 42 -6.44 -6.30 19.63
N ASN A 43 -7.35 -5.41 20.03
CA ASN A 43 -8.71 -5.77 20.44
C ASN A 43 -9.73 -5.83 19.29
N PHE A 44 -9.32 -5.52 18.06
CA PHE A 44 -10.24 -5.60 16.91
C PHE A 44 -10.74 -7.03 16.69
N PRO A 45 -12.02 -7.21 16.30
CA PRO A 45 -12.55 -8.51 15.94
C PRO A 45 -11.79 -9.08 14.74
N LYS A 46 -11.67 -10.41 14.67
CA LYS A 46 -10.89 -11.08 13.62
C LYS A 46 -11.37 -10.68 12.21
N SER A 47 -12.68 -10.53 12.00
CA SER A 47 -13.26 -10.08 10.73
C SER A 47 -12.73 -8.71 10.29
N LYS A 48 -12.69 -7.72 11.20
CA LYS A 48 -12.15 -6.38 10.92
C LYS A 48 -10.67 -6.43 10.58
N LYS A 49 -9.89 -7.26 11.30
CA LYS A 49 -8.45 -7.45 11.01
C LYS A 49 -8.23 -8.03 9.62
N TRP A 50 -8.94 -9.11 9.29
CA TRP A 50 -8.87 -9.72 7.96
C TRP A 50 -9.30 -8.75 6.86
N LEU A 51 -10.39 -8.01 7.07
CA LEU A 51 -10.86 -7.01 6.11
C LEU A 51 -9.81 -5.91 5.85
N ILE A 52 -9.18 -5.38 6.91
CA ILE A 52 -8.10 -4.38 6.77
C ILE A 52 -6.91 -4.98 6.00
N VAL A 53 -6.49 -6.20 6.34
CA VAL A 53 -5.37 -6.87 5.66
C VAL A 53 -5.69 -7.12 4.18
N THR A 54 -6.88 -7.63 3.88
CA THR A 54 -7.32 -7.88 2.49
C THR A 54 -7.38 -6.58 1.70
N LEU A 55 -7.95 -5.50 2.25
CA LEU A 55 -7.99 -4.20 1.58
C LEU A 55 -6.59 -3.67 1.31
N LEU A 56 -5.69 -3.68 2.31
CA LEU A 56 -4.31 -3.24 2.10
C LEU A 56 -3.62 -4.09 1.02
N SER A 57 -3.75 -5.42 1.07
CA SER A 57 -3.15 -6.30 0.06
C SER A 57 -3.67 -6.04 -1.35
N ALA A 58 -4.97 -5.73 -1.49
CA ALA A 58 -5.57 -5.40 -2.77
C ALA A 58 -4.99 -4.09 -3.32
N ILE A 59 -4.90 -3.05 -2.50
CA ILE A 59 -4.33 -1.76 -2.90
C ILE A 59 -2.85 -1.93 -3.28
N THR A 60 -2.06 -2.65 -2.48
CA THR A 60 -0.64 -2.96 -2.79
C THR A 60 -0.47 -3.81 -4.04
N MET A 61 -1.46 -4.63 -4.42
CA MET A 61 -1.43 -5.41 -5.66
C MET A 61 -1.78 -4.55 -6.88
N VAL A 62 -2.73 -3.63 -6.76
CA VAL A 62 -3.23 -2.80 -7.88
C VAL A 62 -2.13 -1.92 -8.48
N THR A 63 -1.25 -1.35 -7.65
CA THR A 63 -0.20 -0.42 -8.09
C THR A 63 0.88 -1.03 -8.98
N PRO A 64 1.52 -2.18 -8.65
CA PRO A 64 2.42 -2.86 -9.57
C PRO A 64 1.65 -3.45 -10.77
N PHE A 65 0.43 -3.94 -10.56
CA PHE A 65 -0.42 -4.47 -11.63
C PHE A 65 -0.73 -3.42 -12.71
N ALA A 66 -1.00 -2.17 -12.31
CA ALA A 66 -1.21 -1.06 -13.24
C ALA A 66 0.03 -0.76 -14.11
N SER A 67 1.25 -1.00 -13.59
CA SER A 67 2.46 -0.89 -14.40
C SER A 67 2.61 -2.06 -15.39
N SER A 68 2.34 -3.30 -14.92
CA SER A 68 2.52 -4.50 -15.74
C SER A 68 1.52 -4.57 -16.89
N ILE A 69 0.28 -4.16 -16.67
CA ILE A 69 -0.76 -4.15 -17.72
C ILE A 69 -0.47 -3.09 -18.81
N SER A 70 0.32 -2.06 -18.48
CA SER A 70 0.66 -1.00 -19.42
C SER A 70 1.60 -1.51 -20.53
N SER A 71 2.49 -2.46 -20.23
CA SER A 71 3.47 -2.98 -21.20
C SER A 71 2.85 -3.61 -22.45
N PRO A 72 1.87 -4.55 -22.36
CA PRO A 72 1.18 -5.09 -23.53
C PRO A 72 0.15 -4.12 -24.16
N ALA A 73 -0.29 -3.08 -23.43
CA ALA A 73 -1.24 -2.10 -23.95
C ALA A 73 -0.58 -1.02 -24.83
N MET A 74 0.74 -0.84 -24.73
CA MET A 74 1.49 0.19 -25.48
C MET A 74 1.25 0.19 -27.00
N PRO A 75 1.23 -0.96 -27.71
CA PRO A 75 0.99 -0.96 -29.16
C PRO A 75 -0.40 -0.42 -29.53
N ALA A 76 -1.42 -0.68 -28.70
CA ALA A 76 -2.77 -0.16 -28.90
C ALA A 76 -2.83 1.35 -28.66
N ILE A 77 -2.21 1.82 -27.57
CA ILE A 77 -2.09 3.25 -27.23
C ILE A 77 -1.36 4.00 -28.35
N ASN A 78 -0.24 3.47 -28.86
CA ASN A 78 0.49 4.08 -29.97
C ASN A 78 -0.36 4.19 -31.23
N LYS A 79 -1.18 3.17 -31.55
CA LYS A 79 -2.09 3.19 -32.70
C LYS A 79 -3.20 4.23 -32.53
N GLU A 80 -3.75 4.37 -31.34
CA GLU A 80 -4.81 5.34 -31.02
C GLU A 80 -4.32 6.79 -31.09
N PHE A 81 -3.13 7.06 -30.55
CA PHE A 81 -2.51 8.40 -30.59
C PHE A 81 -1.70 8.68 -31.86
N GLY A 82 -1.64 7.76 -32.82
CA GLY A 82 -0.87 7.89 -34.06
C GLY A 82 0.64 8.04 -33.82
N ASN A 83 1.15 7.55 -32.69
CA ASN A 83 2.54 7.69 -32.31
C ASN A 83 3.38 6.54 -32.88
N THR A 84 4.38 6.87 -33.68
CA THR A 84 5.32 5.92 -34.30
C THR A 84 6.61 5.75 -33.50
N ASN A 85 6.79 6.49 -32.41
CA ASN A 85 8.02 6.47 -31.63
C ASN A 85 7.91 5.56 -30.39
N ASP A 86 8.58 4.41 -30.44
CA ASP A 86 8.66 3.44 -29.34
C ASP A 86 9.26 4.02 -28.06
N MET A 87 10.16 5.01 -28.17
CA MET A 87 10.77 5.65 -27.00
C MET A 87 9.73 6.33 -26.11
N VAL A 88 8.69 6.91 -26.71
CA VAL A 88 7.61 7.61 -25.97
C VAL A 88 6.72 6.59 -25.25
N ALA A 89 6.49 5.43 -25.86
CA ALA A 89 5.75 4.34 -25.23
C ALA A 89 6.50 3.79 -24.01
N THR A 90 7.79 3.50 -24.15
CA THR A 90 8.63 3.05 -23.03
C THR A 90 8.71 4.11 -21.94
N LEU A 91 8.83 5.40 -22.31
CA LEU A 91 8.83 6.51 -21.38
C LEU A 91 7.57 6.56 -20.51
N SER A 92 6.39 6.26 -21.07
CA SER A 92 5.14 6.26 -20.31
C SER A 92 5.11 5.21 -19.18
N VAL A 93 5.78 4.06 -19.38
CA VAL A 93 5.88 3.02 -18.35
C VAL A 93 6.96 3.36 -17.33
N THR A 94 8.13 3.83 -17.78
CA THR A 94 9.25 4.15 -16.88
C THR A 94 8.99 5.39 -16.04
N ILE A 95 8.27 6.39 -16.55
CA ILE A 95 7.91 7.60 -15.79
C ILE A 95 6.98 7.28 -14.61
N TYR A 96 6.09 6.29 -14.77
CA TYR A 96 5.27 5.79 -13.68
C TYR A 96 6.14 5.19 -12.57
N LEU A 97 7.13 4.37 -12.94
CA LEU A 97 8.08 3.79 -12.00
C LEU A 97 8.96 4.85 -11.32
N LEU A 98 9.35 5.90 -12.06
CA LEU A 98 10.08 7.04 -11.51
C LEU A 98 9.25 7.76 -10.44
N GLY A 99 7.99 8.08 -10.74
CA GLY A 99 7.06 8.67 -9.76
C GLY A 99 6.86 7.76 -8.54
N TYR A 100 6.73 6.45 -8.78
CA TYR A 100 6.57 5.44 -7.72
C TYR A 100 7.81 5.32 -6.82
N ALA A 101 9.02 5.54 -7.36
CA ALA A 101 10.26 5.57 -6.59
C ALA A 101 10.44 6.87 -5.80
N ILE A 102 9.95 8.00 -6.35
CA ILE A 102 10.07 9.32 -5.71
C ILE A 102 9.03 9.51 -4.60
N GLY A 103 7.82 9.00 -4.77
CA GLY A 103 6.71 9.26 -3.85
C GLY A 103 6.98 8.88 -2.37
N PRO A 104 7.63 7.75 -2.05
CA PRO A 104 7.95 7.39 -0.66
C PRO A 104 8.85 8.40 0.04
N LEU A 105 9.71 9.15 -0.68
CA LEU A 105 10.56 10.17 -0.06
C LEU A 105 9.75 11.27 0.63
N PHE A 106 8.56 11.59 0.10
CA PHE A 106 7.67 12.59 0.68
C PHE A 106 6.63 11.94 1.60
N LEU A 107 6.05 10.80 1.19
CA LEU A 107 4.98 10.16 1.92
C LEU A 107 5.45 9.52 3.24
N ALA A 108 6.71 9.06 3.33
CA ALA A 108 7.25 8.46 4.56
C ALA A 108 7.26 9.44 5.75
N PRO A 109 7.91 10.62 5.69
CA PRO A 109 7.89 11.56 6.83
C PRO A 109 6.50 12.11 7.13
N LEU A 110 5.66 12.27 6.09
CA LEU A 110 4.28 12.69 6.27
C LEU A 110 3.48 11.64 7.06
N CYS A 111 3.69 10.34 6.82
CA CYS A 111 2.99 9.26 7.52
C CYS A 111 3.29 9.22 9.01
N GLU A 112 4.51 9.61 9.40
CA GLU A 112 4.94 9.71 10.80
C GLU A 112 4.28 10.88 11.52
N THR A 113 4.05 11.99 10.82
CA THR A 113 3.49 13.22 11.42
C THR A 113 1.96 13.23 11.47
N TYR A 114 1.30 12.82 10.38
CA TYR A 114 -0.17 12.91 10.23
C TYR A 114 -0.89 11.58 10.45
N GLY A 115 -0.15 10.49 10.61
CA GLY A 115 -0.68 9.16 10.81
C GLY A 115 -0.99 8.40 9.52
N ARG A 116 -0.68 7.11 9.54
CA ARG A 116 -0.70 6.22 8.37
C ARG A 116 -2.06 6.09 7.68
N LYS A 117 -3.16 6.07 8.44
CA LYS A 117 -4.52 5.85 7.88
C LYS A 117 -4.96 7.00 6.97
N MET A 118 -4.71 8.24 7.38
CA MET A 118 -5.14 9.41 6.60
C MET A 118 -4.32 9.51 5.31
N ILE A 119 -3.01 9.31 5.39
CA ILE A 119 -2.12 9.42 4.23
C ILE A 119 -2.38 8.32 3.21
N LEU A 120 -2.57 7.07 3.63
CA LEU A 120 -2.97 5.98 2.74
C LEU A 120 -4.27 6.33 1.99
N GLY A 121 -5.24 6.94 2.67
CA GLY A 121 -6.49 7.39 2.05
C GLY A 121 -6.27 8.48 1.00
N VAL A 122 -5.49 9.51 1.32
CA VAL A 122 -5.17 10.61 0.40
C VAL A 122 -4.38 10.13 -0.81
N ALA A 123 -3.36 9.29 -0.60
CA ALA A 123 -2.54 8.74 -1.67
C ALA A 123 -3.37 7.86 -2.62
N ASN A 124 -4.27 7.04 -2.08
CA ASN A 124 -5.17 6.22 -2.89
C ASN A 124 -6.20 7.05 -3.67
N ALA A 125 -6.72 8.14 -3.07
CA ALA A 125 -7.61 9.07 -3.78
C ALA A 125 -6.86 9.80 -4.91
N PHE A 126 -5.64 10.26 -4.63
CA PHE A 126 -4.76 10.89 -5.61
C PHE A 126 -4.47 9.93 -6.78
N PHE A 127 -4.04 8.68 -6.48
CA PHE A 127 -3.85 7.63 -7.47
C PHE A 127 -5.10 7.45 -8.35
N SER A 128 -6.28 7.34 -7.73
CA SER A 128 -7.55 7.14 -8.45
C SER A 128 -7.87 8.30 -9.40
N ILE A 129 -7.70 9.55 -8.95
CA ILE A 129 -7.97 10.75 -9.75
C ILE A 129 -7.04 10.80 -10.96
N PHE A 130 -5.74 10.60 -10.77
CA PHE A 130 -4.78 10.64 -11.88
C PHE A 130 -4.90 9.44 -12.81
N GLN A 131 -5.34 8.28 -12.30
CA GLN A 131 -5.64 7.13 -13.13
C GLN A 131 -6.87 7.37 -14.02
N ILE A 132 -7.91 8.06 -13.52
CA ILE A 132 -9.02 8.55 -14.36
C ILE A 132 -8.52 9.58 -15.37
N GLY A 133 -7.63 10.49 -14.96
CA GLY A 133 -6.98 11.44 -15.87
C GLY A 133 -6.22 10.75 -17.01
N CYS A 134 -5.54 9.64 -16.74
CA CYS A 134 -4.90 8.82 -17.77
C CYS A 134 -5.90 8.26 -18.79
N ALA A 135 -7.10 7.89 -18.35
CA ALA A 135 -8.15 7.37 -19.23
C ALA A 135 -8.79 8.45 -20.11
N LEU A 136 -8.77 9.72 -19.67
CA LEU A 136 -9.29 10.86 -20.41
C LEU A 136 -8.19 11.66 -21.14
N ALA A 137 -6.97 11.14 -21.21
CA ALA A 137 -5.84 11.88 -21.77
C ALA A 137 -6.03 12.12 -23.29
N PRO A 138 -6.05 13.37 -23.76
CA PRO A 138 -6.25 13.69 -25.19
C PRO A 138 -4.97 13.54 -26.02
N SER A 139 -3.81 13.35 -25.39
CA SER A 139 -2.53 13.15 -26.06
C SER A 139 -1.59 12.29 -25.24
N ILE A 140 -0.59 11.70 -25.90
CA ILE A 140 0.43 10.87 -25.24
C ILE A 140 1.28 11.65 -24.23
N THR A 141 1.50 12.94 -24.46
CA THR A 141 2.26 13.80 -23.52
C THR A 141 1.48 14.00 -22.23
N VAL A 142 0.17 14.27 -22.34
CA VAL A 142 -0.71 14.39 -21.18
C VAL A 142 -0.81 13.05 -20.43
N LEU A 143 -0.87 11.94 -21.16
CA LEU A 143 -0.85 10.60 -20.59
C LEU A 143 0.44 10.35 -19.77
N ILE A 144 1.62 10.74 -20.28
CA ILE A 144 2.91 10.62 -19.58
C ILE A 144 2.90 11.43 -18.27
N VAL A 145 2.41 12.67 -18.31
CA VAL A 145 2.33 13.53 -17.12
C VAL A 145 1.39 12.92 -16.08
N PHE A 146 0.21 12.48 -16.48
CA PHE A 146 -0.72 11.82 -15.55
C PHE A 146 -0.18 10.49 -15.02
N ARG A 147 0.58 9.72 -15.82
CA ARG A 147 1.25 8.50 -15.36
C ARG A 147 2.28 8.78 -14.27
N PHE A 148 3.03 9.88 -14.37
CA PHE A 148 3.99 10.27 -13.33
C PHE A 148 3.28 10.51 -11.99
N PHE A 149 2.23 11.33 -12.00
CA PHE A 149 1.45 11.60 -10.79
C PHE A 149 0.70 10.38 -10.28
N ALA A 150 0.16 9.53 -11.17
CA ALA A 150 -0.41 8.24 -10.77
C ALA A 150 0.65 7.37 -10.07
N GLY A 151 1.87 7.29 -10.59
CA GLY A 151 2.97 6.57 -9.94
C GLY A 151 3.27 7.09 -8.53
N MET A 152 3.32 8.41 -8.37
CA MET A 152 3.55 9.06 -7.08
C MET A 152 2.42 8.80 -6.07
N GLY A 153 1.15 8.80 -6.50
CA GLY A 153 0.02 8.42 -5.65
C GLY A 153 0.04 6.95 -5.28
N GLY A 154 0.43 6.09 -6.22
CA GLY A 154 0.49 4.65 -6.03
C GLY A 154 1.51 4.22 -4.98
N SER A 155 2.61 4.95 -4.82
CA SER A 155 3.65 4.61 -3.86
C SER A 155 3.22 4.73 -2.40
N GLY A 156 2.06 5.33 -2.12
CA GLY A 156 1.49 5.36 -0.77
C GLY A 156 1.30 3.97 -0.16
N CYS A 157 1.23 2.92 -0.98
CA CYS A 157 1.15 1.54 -0.50
C CYS A 157 2.45 1.01 0.11
N LEU A 158 3.59 1.66 -0.15
CA LEU A 158 4.92 1.26 0.32
C LEU A 158 5.25 1.77 1.72
N VAL A 159 4.50 2.74 2.23
CA VAL A 159 4.66 3.38 3.54
C VAL A 159 3.64 2.86 4.56
#